data_AF-A0A532DXV1-F1
#
_entry.id   AF-A0A532DXV1-F1
#
_cell.length_a   1.000
_cell.length_b   1.000
_cell.length_c   1.000
_cell.angle_alpha   90.00
_cell.angle_beta   90.00
_cell.angle_gamma   90.00
#
_symmetry.space_group_name_H-M   'P 1'
#
loop_
_entity.id
_entity.type
_entity.pdbx_description
1 polymer ?
#
loop_
_entity_poly.entity_id
_entity_poly.type
_entity_poly.pdbx_seq_one_letter_code
_entity_poly.pdbx_strand_id
1 'polypeptide(L)'
;MTFFILWLHLLAAMTWIGGMLFLSLVAVPVLKPRTSGPTHAELFRAMARRFRLIVWIAIATLLSTGPLLLSSRGFSLLEPAQWPAVLSVKLGLAALLLILTGTHDLLIGPRVGALVRMPPENRTRWDGILISATPWIARGSLVFALSIVALALALSPT
;
A
#
# COMPACT_ATOMS: atom_id res chain seq x y z
N MET A 1 -11.92 21.59 14.43
CA MET A 1 -10.89 21.38 13.38
C MET A 1 -10.45 19.92 13.26
N THR A 2 -10.21 19.21 14.36
CA THR A 2 -9.69 17.82 14.34
C THR A 2 -10.59 16.80 13.64
N PHE A 3 -11.92 16.98 13.69
CA PHE A 3 -12.87 16.08 13.04
C PHE A 3 -12.62 15.95 11.53
N PHE A 4 -12.49 17.06 10.81
CA PHE A 4 -12.29 17.05 9.36
C PHE A 4 -10.96 16.41 8.97
N ILE A 5 -9.89 16.69 9.74
CA ILE A 5 -8.56 16.08 9.55
C ILE A 5 -8.63 14.58 9.77
N LEU A 6 -9.31 14.14 10.83
CA LEU A 6 -9.52 12.72 11.12
C LEU A 6 -10.33 12.04 10.02
N TRP A 7 -11.42 12.67 9.57
CA TRP A 7 -12.24 12.17 8.48
C TRP A 7 -11.42 11.99 7.19
N LEU A 8 -10.60 12.99 6.81
CA LEU A 8 -9.70 12.87 5.65
C LEU A 8 -8.65 11.77 5.83
N HIS A 9 -8.04 11.67 7.02
CA HIS A 9 -7.05 10.62 7.32
C HIS A 9 -7.65 9.22 7.17
N LEU A 10 -8.85 9.02 7.73
CA LEU A 10 -9.58 7.76 7.62
C LEU A 10 -10.01 7.46 6.18
N LEU A 11 -10.50 8.45 5.44
CA LEU A 11 -10.89 8.29 4.03
C LEU A 11 -9.71 7.86 3.16
N ALA A 12 -8.54 8.47 3.38
CA ALA A 12 -7.30 8.09 2.69
C ALA A 12 -6.87 6.66 3.05
N ALA A 13 -6.88 6.30 4.34
CA ALA A 13 -6.58 4.95 4.79
C ALA A 13 -7.55 3.91 4.19
N MET A 14 -8.86 4.18 4.23
CA MET A 14 -9.90 3.29 3.69
C MET A 14 -9.76 3.10 2.18
N THR A 15 -9.47 4.18 1.45
CA THR A 15 -9.28 4.13 -0.01
C THR A 15 -8.07 3.26 -0.36
N TRP A 16 -6.98 3.41 0.38
CA TRP A 16 -5.77 2.64 0.14
C TRP A 16 -5.96 1.15 0.49
N ILE A 17 -6.47 0.85 1.68
CA ILE A 17 -6.67 -0.52 2.15
C ILE A 17 -7.77 -1.23 1.33
N GLY A 18 -8.88 -0.54 1.06
CA GLY A 18 -9.97 -1.06 0.24
C GLY A 18 -9.52 -1.40 -1.18
N GLY A 19 -8.68 -0.57 -1.79
CA GLY A 19 -8.13 -0.87 -3.11
C GLY A 19 -7.11 -2.01 -3.10
N MET A 20 -6.29 -2.16 -2.04
CA MET A 20 -5.42 -3.33 -1.87
C MET A 20 -6.24 -4.62 -1.77
N LEU A 21 -7.33 -4.61 -0.98
CA LEU A 21 -8.26 -5.73 -0.86
C LEU A 21 -8.91 -6.06 -2.20
N PHE A 22 -9.46 -5.05 -2.89
CA PHE A 22 -10.09 -5.22 -4.18
C PHE A 22 -9.13 -5.81 -5.22
N LEU A 23 -7.92 -5.26 -5.34
CA LEU A 23 -6.93 -5.78 -6.28
C LEU A 23 -6.54 -7.23 -5.96
N SER A 24 -6.33 -7.53 -4.67
CA SER A 24 -5.83 -8.85 -4.24
C SER A 24 -6.88 -9.95 -4.30
N LEU A 25 -8.12 -9.64 -3.92
CA LEU A 25 -9.20 -10.62 -3.74
C LEU A 25 -10.13 -10.71 -4.95
N VAL A 26 -10.23 -9.65 -5.75
CA VAL A 26 -11.17 -9.59 -6.89
C VAL A 26 -10.42 -9.46 -8.21
N ALA A 27 -9.65 -8.39 -8.40
CA ALA A 27 -9.08 -8.08 -9.72
C ALA A 27 -8.03 -9.12 -10.15
N VAL A 28 -7.10 -9.50 -9.28
CA VAL A 28 -6.05 -10.49 -9.59
C VAL A 28 -6.63 -11.86 -9.93
N PRO A 29 -7.58 -12.44 -9.14
CA PRO A 29 -8.19 -13.72 -9.48
C PRO A 29 -8.97 -13.69 -10.81
N VAL A 30 -9.75 -12.63 -11.06
CA VAL A 30 -10.58 -12.51 -12.26
C VAL A 30 -9.74 -12.31 -13.52
N LEU A 31 -8.70 -11.48 -13.45
CA LEU A 31 -7.90 -11.08 -14.62
C LEU A 31 -6.64 -11.95 -14.83
N LYS A 32 -6.55 -13.11 -14.15
CA LYS A 32 -5.37 -13.99 -14.23
C LYS A 32 -5.23 -14.60 -15.64
N PRO A 33 -4.02 -14.65 -16.23
CA PRO A 33 -3.83 -15.10 -17.61
C PRO A 33 -4.27 -16.54 -17.92
N ARG A 34 -4.35 -17.42 -16.91
CA ARG A 34 -4.78 -18.82 -17.12
C ARG A 34 -6.28 -18.94 -17.43
N THR A 35 -7.06 -17.90 -17.15
CA THR A 35 -8.51 -17.85 -17.41
C THR A 35 -8.89 -16.86 -18.51
N SER A 36 -7.96 -16.00 -18.94
CA SER A 36 -8.30 -14.83 -19.76
C SER A 36 -7.16 -14.40 -20.70
N GLY A 37 -7.50 -14.00 -21.94
CA GLY A 37 -6.54 -13.63 -22.98
C GLY A 37 -5.73 -12.33 -22.72
N PRO A 38 -4.82 -11.95 -23.66
CA PRO A 38 -3.86 -10.84 -23.51
C PRO A 38 -4.47 -9.50 -23.05
N THR A 39 -5.69 -9.21 -23.47
CA THR A 39 -6.46 -8.00 -23.13
C THR A 39 -6.71 -7.84 -21.63
N HIS A 40 -6.86 -8.93 -20.87
CA HIS A 40 -7.12 -8.87 -19.42
C HIS A 40 -5.87 -8.42 -18.64
N ALA A 41 -4.70 -8.85 -19.09
CA ALA A 41 -3.43 -8.40 -18.51
C ALA A 41 -3.21 -6.89 -18.76
N GLU A 42 -3.61 -6.38 -19.92
CA GLU A 42 -3.58 -4.94 -20.23
C GLU A 42 -4.54 -4.14 -19.37
N LEU A 43 -5.78 -4.63 -19.22
CA LEU A 43 -6.78 -4.03 -18.35
C LEU A 43 -6.31 -3.98 -16.89
N PHE A 44 -5.81 -5.10 -16.36
CA PHE A 44 -5.25 -5.14 -15.00
C PHE A 44 -4.11 -4.13 -14.83
N ARG A 45 -3.18 -4.06 -15.80
CA ARG A 45 -2.10 -3.07 -15.77
C ARG A 45 -2.62 -1.63 -15.79
N ALA A 46 -3.67 -1.34 -16.58
CA ALA A 46 -4.28 -0.01 -16.63
C ALA A 46 -4.94 0.36 -15.30
N MET A 47 -5.69 -0.57 -14.70
CA MET A 47 -6.29 -0.42 -13.37
C MET A 47 -5.23 -0.19 -12.30
N ALA A 48 -4.19 -1.02 -12.26
CA ALA A 48 -3.11 -0.90 -11.28
C ALA A 48 -2.36 0.44 -11.41
N ARG A 49 -2.11 0.93 -12.63
CA ARG A 49 -1.49 2.26 -12.85
C ARG A 49 -2.37 3.41 -12.33
N ARG A 50 -3.67 3.36 -12.60
CA ARG A 50 -4.61 4.38 -12.08
C ARG A 50 -4.70 4.31 -10.56
N PHE A 51 -4.79 3.11 -10.00
CA PHE A 51 -4.85 2.93 -8.55
C PHE A 51 -3.57 3.43 -7.87
N ARG A 52 -2.39 3.23 -8.46
CA ARG A 52 -1.14 3.78 -7.94
C ARG A 52 -1.21 5.30 -7.74
N LEU A 53 -1.76 6.05 -8.70
CA LEU A 53 -1.93 7.50 -8.54
C LEU A 53 -2.81 7.85 -7.33
N ILE A 54 -3.90 7.11 -7.13
CA ILE A 54 -4.79 7.25 -5.97
C ILE A 54 -4.04 6.93 -4.66
N VAL A 55 -3.20 5.89 -4.65
CA VAL A 55 -2.37 5.51 -3.50
C VAL A 55 -1.42 6.64 -3.13
N TRP A 56 -0.73 7.27 -4.08
CA TRP A 56 0.17 8.38 -3.78
C TRP A 56 -0.56 9.62 -3.24
N ILE A 57 -1.77 9.90 -3.72
CA ILE A 57 -2.63 10.95 -3.14
C ILE A 57 -3.04 10.59 -1.71
N ALA A 58 -3.40 9.34 -1.46
CA ALA A 58 -3.74 8.85 -0.13
C ALA A 58 -2.53 8.94 0.83
N ILE A 59 -1.34 8.54 0.38
CA ILE A 59 -0.08 8.67 1.13
C ILE A 59 0.19 10.13 1.49
N ALA A 60 0.14 11.05 0.53
CA ALA A 60 0.34 12.48 0.79
C ALA A 60 -0.66 13.00 1.82
N THR A 61 -1.93 12.57 1.72
CA THR A 61 -2.98 12.91 2.68
C THR A 61 -2.67 12.36 4.08
N LEU A 62 -2.26 11.09 4.20
CA LEU A 62 -1.91 10.46 5.47
C LEU A 62 -0.69 11.11 6.13
N LEU A 63 0.34 11.43 5.34
CA LEU A 63 1.54 12.12 5.80
C LEU A 63 1.29 13.56 6.21
N SER A 64 0.29 14.22 5.63
CA SER A 64 -0.09 15.59 6.01
C SER A 64 -0.99 15.60 7.25
N THR A 65 -1.95 14.68 7.33
CA THR A 65 -2.94 14.63 8.41
C THR A 65 -2.45 13.92 9.67
N GLY A 66 -1.59 12.90 9.54
CA GLY A 66 -1.04 12.14 10.67
C GLY A 66 -0.30 13.00 11.70
N PRO A 67 0.66 13.84 11.30
CA PRO A 67 1.37 14.76 12.21
C PRO A 67 0.44 15.74 12.91
N LEU A 68 -0.57 16.27 12.20
CA LEU A 68 -1.56 17.20 12.75
C LEU A 68 -2.46 16.52 13.79
N LEU A 69 -2.84 15.26 13.55
CA LEU A 69 -3.59 14.46 14.52
C LEU A 69 -2.73 14.11 15.73
N LEU A 70 -1.44 13.83 15.51
CA LEU A 70 -0.50 13.54 16.59
C LEU A 70 -0.30 14.74 17.52
N SER A 71 -0.06 15.92 16.95
CA SER A 71 0.12 17.16 17.73
C SER A 71 -1.17 17.54 18.47
N SER A 72 -2.35 17.32 17.87
CA SER A 72 -3.63 17.56 18.56
C SER A 72 -3.86 16.67 19.79
N ARG A 73 -3.09 15.57 19.92
CA ARG A 73 -3.10 14.67 21.08
C ARG A 73 -1.95 14.94 22.06
N GLY A 74 -1.19 16.02 21.86
CA GLY A 74 -0.09 16.43 22.74
C GLY A 74 1.24 15.70 22.49
N PHE A 75 1.38 14.96 21.39
CA PHE A 75 2.62 14.25 21.06
C PHE A 75 3.38 14.95 19.93
N SER A 76 4.71 15.00 20.03
CA SER A 76 5.60 15.54 19.00
C SER A 76 6.19 14.43 18.13
N LEU A 77 6.31 14.66 16.82
CA LEU A 77 7.01 13.73 15.92
C LEU A 77 8.51 13.63 16.21
N LEU A 78 9.09 14.67 16.82
CA LEU A 78 10.53 14.77 17.06
C LEU A 78 10.96 14.13 18.38
N GLU A 79 9.98 13.71 19.21
CA GLU A 79 10.23 13.18 20.55
C GLU A 79 9.66 11.75 20.70
N PRO A 80 10.17 10.77 19.91
CA PRO A 80 9.65 9.40 19.91
C PRO A 80 9.76 8.68 21.25
N ALA A 81 10.66 9.13 22.13
CA ALA A 81 10.83 8.61 23.48
C ALA A 81 9.60 8.82 24.39
N GLN A 82 8.74 9.80 24.07
CA GLN A 82 7.54 10.11 24.86
C GLN A 82 6.29 9.37 24.35
N TRP A 83 6.40 8.63 23.24
CA TRP A 83 5.25 7.98 22.64
C TRP A 83 4.82 6.75 23.46
N PRO A 84 3.51 6.56 23.70
CA PRO A 84 2.99 5.29 24.17
C PRO A 84 3.42 4.17 23.22
N ALA A 85 3.74 2.99 23.75
CA ALA A 85 4.23 1.86 22.97
C ALA A 85 3.37 1.57 21.73
N VAL A 86 2.05 1.68 21.87
CA VAL A 86 1.11 1.41 20.78
C VAL A 86 1.22 2.44 19.64
N LEU A 87 1.46 3.71 19.96
CA LEU A 87 1.71 4.75 18.96
C LEU A 87 3.01 4.46 18.21
N SER A 88 4.07 4.09 18.93
CA SER A 88 5.37 3.75 18.34
C SER A 88 5.26 2.56 17.38
N VAL A 89 4.55 1.50 17.77
CA VAL A 89 4.28 0.35 16.90
C VAL A 89 3.47 0.78 15.68
N LYS A 90 2.41 1.58 15.85
CA LYS A 90 1.58 2.06 14.74
C LYS A 90 2.40 2.85 13.73
N LEU A 91 3.22 3.80 14.19
CA LEU A 91 4.07 4.62 13.31
C LEU A 91 5.19 3.80 12.66
N GLY A 92 5.77 2.84 13.37
CA GLY A 92 6.73 1.90 12.80
C GLY A 92 6.13 1.04 11.68
N LEU A 93 4.94 0.50 11.88
CA LEU A 93 4.21 -0.26 10.85
C LEU A 93 3.84 0.63 9.66
N ALA A 94 3.39 1.86 9.90
CA ALA A 94 3.07 2.82 8.84
C ALA A 94 4.32 3.18 8.02
N ALA A 95 5.45 3.43 8.67
CA ALA A 95 6.72 3.69 8.00
C ALA A 95 7.17 2.49 7.15
N LEU A 96 7.09 1.28 7.70
CA LEU A 96 7.41 0.05 6.97
C LEU A 96 6.51 -0.14 5.75
N LEU A 97 5.20 0.09 5.90
CA LEU A 97 4.23 0.02 4.80
C LEU A 97 4.54 1.03 3.69
N LEU A 98 4.91 2.27 4.06
CA LEU A 98 5.31 3.31 3.11
C LEU A 98 6.58 2.92 2.35
N ILE A 99 7.59 2.39 3.04
CA ILE A 99 8.84 1.92 2.41
C ILE A 99 8.57 0.77 1.44
N LEU A 100 7.78 -0.22 1.86
CA LEU A 100 7.39 -1.36 1.02
C LEU A 100 6.63 -0.89 -0.23
N THR A 101 5.69 0.03 -0.05
CA THR A 101 4.89 0.57 -1.16
C THR A 101 5.73 1.39 -2.13
N GLY A 102 6.56 2.31 -1.61
CA GLY A 102 7.46 3.10 -2.44
C GLY A 102 8.45 2.24 -3.22
N THR A 103 9.06 1.24 -2.55
CA THR A 103 9.97 0.28 -3.19
C THR A 103 9.25 -0.51 -4.28
N HIS A 104 8.07 -1.03 -4.00
CA HIS A 104 7.27 -1.78 -4.96
C HIS A 104 6.88 -0.92 -6.18
N ASP A 105 6.34 0.27 -5.94
CA ASP A 105 5.78 1.11 -7.00
C ASP A 105 6.82 1.81 -7.86
N LEU A 106 7.94 2.23 -7.26
CA LEU A 106 8.98 3.00 -7.95
C LEU A 106 10.11 2.13 -8.51
N LEU A 107 10.49 1.03 -7.84
CA LEU A 107 11.62 0.20 -8.28
C LEU A 107 11.15 -1.06 -9.00
N ILE A 108 10.17 -1.78 -8.44
CA ILE A 108 9.74 -3.07 -8.98
C ILE A 108 8.78 -2.87 -10.17
N GLY A 109 7.85 -1.93 -10.06
CA GLY A 109 6.86 -1.61 -11.10
C GLY A 109 7.47 -1.35 -12.49
N PRO A 110 8.44 -0.42 -12.63
CA PRO A 110 9.07 -0.14 -13.93
C PRO A 110 9.88 -1.32 -14.46
N ARG A 111 10.61 -2.03 -13.59
CA ARG A 111 11.43 -3.20 -13.97
C ARG A 111 10.59 -4.35 -14.50
N VAL A 112 9.51 -4.71 -13.79
CA VAL A 112 8.59 -5.76 -14.25
C VAL A 112 7.89 -5.34 -15.54
N GLY A 113 7.52 -4.06 -15.66
CA GLY A 113 6.95 -3.51 -16.89
C GLY A 113 7.88 -3.65 -18.11
N ALA A 114 9.18 -3.44 -17.93
CA ALA A 114 10.19 -3.64 -18.97
C ALA A 114 10.37 -5.13 -19.32
N LEU A 115 10.50 -6.00 -18.31
CA LEU A 115 10.69 -7.44 -18.49
C LEU A 115 9.52 -8.13 -19.19
N VAL A 116 8.28 -7.72 -18.91
CA VAL A 116 7.08 -8.28 -19.55
C VAL A 116 7.05 -7.99 -21.06
N ARG A 117 7.68 -6.89 -21.51
CA ARG A 117 7.77 -6.54 -22.94
C ARG A 117 8.90 -7.27 -23.67
N MET A 118 9.88 -7.82 -22.94
CA MET A 118 10.97 -8.59 -23.53
C MET A 118 10.49 -9.99 -23.96
N PRO A 119 10.95 -10.52 -25.11
CA PRO A 119 10.71 -11.89 -25.52
C PRO A 119 11.13 -12.90 -24.43
N PRO A 120 10.37 -13.99 -24.21
CA PRO A 120 10.66 -14.95 -23.14
C PRO A 120 12.07 -15.56 -23.22
N GLU A 121 12.60 -15.71 -24.43
CA GLU A 121 13.95 -16.23 -24.72
C GLU A 121 15.09 -15.36 -24.20
N ASN A 122 14.84 -14.06 -23.98
CA ASN A 122 15.83 -13.10 -23.46
C ASN A 122 15.73 -12.88 -21.95
N ARG A 123 14.85 -13.60 -21.23
CA ARG A 123 14.63 -13.44 -19.79
C ARG A 123 15.54 -14.37 -18.99
N THR A 124 16.19 -13.85 -17.96
CA THR A 124 16.98 -14.66 -17.03
C THR A 124 16.06 -15.40 -16.05
N ARG A 125 16.59 -16.45 -15.40
CA ARG A 125 15.88 -17.17 -14.32
C ARG A 125 15.45 -16.24 -13.18
N TRP A 126 16.24 -15.21 -12.89
CA TRP A 126 15.96 -14.20 -11.86
C TRP A 126 14.80 -13.27 -12.23
N ASP A 127 14.59 -12.99 -13.51
CA ASP A 127 13.46 -12.19 -14.01
C ASP A 127 12.12 -12.91 -13.79
N GLY A 128 12.09 -14.23 -14.00
CA GLY A 128 10.91 -15.05 -13.72
C GLY A 128 10.55 -15.09 -12.22
N ILE A 129 11.57 -15.11 -11.35
CA ILE A 129 11.37 -15.05 -9.90
C ILE A 129 10.81 -13.68 -9.49
N LEU A 130 11.35 -12.59 -10.04
CA LEU A 130 10.87 -11.23 -9.75
C LEU A 130 9.39 -11.03 -10.14
N ILE A 131 9.00 -11.52 -11.32
CA ILE A 131 7.60 -11.44 -11.81
C ILE A 131 6.66 -12.25 -10.91
N SER A 132 7.08 -13.45 -10.50
CA SER A 132 6.26 -14.34 -9.67
C SER A 132 6.19 -13.92 -8.19
N ALA A 133 7.19 -13.20 -7.68
CA ALA A 133 7.21 -12.65 -6.33
C ALA A 133 6.37 -11.37 -6.18
N THR A 134 6.10 -10.65 -7.25
CA THR A 134 5.38 -9.36 -7.23
C THR A 134 4.02 -9.41 -6.49
N PRO A 135 3.15 -10.42 -6.71
CA PRO A 135 1.87 -10.52 -5.99
C PRO A 135 2.04 -10.78 -4.48
N TRP A 136 3.12 -11.42 -4.06
CA TRP A 136 3.40 -11.69 -2.65
C TRP A 136 3.81 -10.44 -1.89
N ILE A 137 4.55 -9.53 -2.54
CA ILE A 137 4.91 -8.22 -1.97
C ILE A 137 3.66 -7.37 -1.75
N ALA A 138 2.72 -7.38 -2.71
CA ALA A 138 1.44 -6.69 -2.59
C ALA A 138 0.59 -7.27 -1.43
N ARG A 139 0.53 -8.60 -1.30
CA ARG A 139 -0.18 -9.28 -0.21
C ARG A 139 0.46 -9.06 1.17
N GLY A 140 1.79 -9.04 1.24
CA GLY A 140 2.52 -8.70 2.46
C GLY A 140 2.19 -7.28 2.94
N SER A 141 2.16 -6.32 2.01
CA SER A 141 1.77 -4.94 2.31
C SER A 141 0.33 -4.83 2.83
N LEU A 142 -0.59 -5.63 2.29
CA LEU A 142 -1.96 -5.72 2.80
C LEU A 142 -2.00 -6.22 4.26
N VAL A 143 -1.21 -7.22 4.62
CA VAL A 143 -1.13 -7.71 6.01
C VAL A 143 -0.68 -6.60 6.96
N PHE A 144 0.37 -5.87 6.60
CA PHE A 144 0.81 -4.71 7.41
C PHE A 144 -0.28 -3.65 7.54
N ALA A 145 -0.99 -3.34 6.44
CA ALA A 145 -2.07 -2.37 6.46
C ALA A 145 -3.24 -2.80 7.37
N LEU A 146 -3.62 -4.08 7.34
CA LEU A 146 -4.64 -4.64 8.23
C LEU A 146 -4.18 -4.63 9.69
N SER A 147 -2.92 -4.93 9.98
CA SER A 147 -2.35 -4.84 11.33
C SER A 147 -2.40 -3.40 11.88
N ILE A 148 -2.15 -2.38 11.05
CA ILE A 148 -2.28 -0.97 11.44
C ILE A 148 -3.73 -0.65 11.85
N VAL A 149 -4.72 -1.15 11.10
CA VAL A 149 -6.14 -0.94 11.42
C VAL A 149 -6.53 -1.67 12.70
N ALA A 150 -6.13 -2.94 12.86
CA ALA A 150 -6.40 -3.71 14.07
C ALA A 150 -5.83 -3.02 15.32
N LEU A 151 -4.60 -2.50 15.22
CA LEU A 151 -3.98 -1.74 16.30
C LEU A 151 -4.71 -0.42 16.59
N ALA A 152 -5.25 0.24 15.56
CA ALA A 152 -6.05 1.44 15.73
C ALA A 152 -7.38 1.18 16.48
N LEU A 153 -8.01 0.02 16.24
CA LEU A 153 -9.22 -0.40 16.97
C LEU A 153 -8.93 -0.78 18.42
N ALA A 154 -7.80 -1.43 18.68
CA ALA A 154 -7.36 -1.72 20.04
C ALA A 154 -7.11 -0.45 20.89
N LEU A 155 -6.95 0.71 20.23
CA LEU A 155 -6.73 2.02 20.85
C LEU A 155 -7.99 2.88 20.98
N SER A 156 -9.12 2.49 20.38
CA SER A 156 -10.35 3.25 20.58
C SER A 156 -10.91 2.91 21.95
N PRO A 157 -11.05 3.90 22.88
CA PRO A 157 -11.74 3.63 24.14
C PRO A 157 -13.18 3.22 23.82
N THR A 158 -13.51 1.96 24.11
CA THR A 158 -14.88 1.44 24.15
C THR A 158 -15.59 1.91 25.41
#